data_AF-A0A848Q7V3-F1
#
_entry.id   AF-A0A848Q7V3-F1
#
_cell.length_a   1.000
_cell.length_b   1.000
_cell.length_c   1.000
_cell.angle_alpha   90.00
_cell.angle_beta   90.00
_cell.angle_gamma   90.00
#
_symmetry.space_group_name_H-M   'P 1'
#
loop_
_entity.id
_entity.type
_entity.pdbx_description
1 polymer ?
#
loop_
_entity_poly.entity_id
_entity_poly.type
_entity_poly.pdbx_seq_one_letter_code
_entity_poly.pdbx_strand_id
1 'polypeptide(L)'
;MEIKEYVAMRKQQIRDKVASMKIRPHLAIVQVNEDEGSNSYIRGKLKDAEELGVRATHIKLPVETSEQEVLELVNSLNLDPDIHGFIVQMPLPKHINEDKVKVAINPSKDVDGFHPLSKLKACTPRGILDYLKFSNIELLGKNAVVIGRSNIVGKPMAALLTKESANVTILHSKTKPEDFRFYVEHADLIVAAVGKKWLV
;
A
#
# COMPACT_ATOMS: atom_id res chain seq x y z
N MET A 1 21.97 -2.29 -8.07
CA MET A 1 21.53 -2.69 -6.72
C MET A 1 20.16 -3.29 -6.89
N GLU A 2 20.00 -4.54 -6.46
CA GLU A 2 18.72 -5.25 -6.56
C GLU A 2 17.72 -4.72 -5.53
N ILE A 3 16.42 -4.97 -5.75
CA ILE A 3 15.36 -4.47 -4.86
C ILE A 3 15.55 -4.87 -3.40
N LYS A 4 16.09 -6.06 -3.13
CA LYS A 4 16.34 -6.55 -1.76
C LYS A 4 17.43 -5.74 -1.05
N GLU A 5 18.49 -5.38 -1.77
CA GLU A 5 19.58 -4.56 -1.26
C GLU A 5 19.10 -3.12 -1.03
N TYR A 6 18.29 -2.58 -1.96
CA TYR A 6 17.65 -1.28 -1.81
C TYR A 6 16.78 -1.22 -0.55
N VAL A 7 15.93 -2.24 -0.34
CA VAL A 7 15.07 -2.32 0.86
C VAL A 7 15.92 -2.42 2.14
N ALA A 8 17.00 -3.21 2.15
CA ALA A 8 17.89 -3.31 3.31
C ALA A 8 18.56 -1.96 3.63
N MET A 9 19.06 -1.25 2.61
CA MET A 9 19.61 0.10 2.77
C MET A 9 18.57 1.08 3.32
N ARG A 10 17.34 1.07 2.78
CA ARG A 10 16.25 1.93 3.24
C ARG A 10 15.84 1.63 4.68
N LYS A 11 15.79 0.35 5.06
CA LYS A 11 15.54 -0.06 6.43
C LYS A 11 16.61 0.46 7.38
N GLN A 12 17.89 0.39 7.00
CA GLN A 12 18.96 0.95 7.82
C GLN A 12 18.77 2.46 8.05
N GLN A 13 18.51 3.23 7.00
CA GLN A 13 18.26 4.67 7.10
C GLN A 13 17.05 5.00 8.01
N ILE A 14 15.99 4.19 7.94
CA ILE A 14 14.81 4.37 8.80
C ILE A 14 15.14 4.02 10.25
N ARG A 15 15.89 2.93 10.49
CA ARG A 15 16.33 2.51 11.82
C ARG A 15 17.13 3.61 12.52
N ASP A 16 18.10 4.19 11.81
CA ASP A 16 18.94 5.28 12.34
C ASP A 16 18.10 6.51 12.67
N LYS A 17 17.13 6.83 11.79
CA LYS A 17 16.18 7.93 12.03
C LYS A 17 15.32 7.67 13.26
N VAL A 18 14.76 6.47 13.42
CA VAL A 18 13.93 6.09 14.58
C VAL A 18 14.77 6.14 15.86
N ALA A 19 16.01 5.66 15.84
CA ALA A 19 16.91 5.71 17.00
C ALA A 19 17.22 7.14 17.46
N SER A 20 17.18 8.12 16.56
CA SER A 20 17.38 9.54 16.89
C SER A 20 16.12 10.26 17.41
N MET A 21 14.94 9.63 17.36
CA MET A 21 13.68 10.24 17.80
C MET A 21 13.55 10.23 19.32
N LYS A 22 12.95 11.29 19.88
CA LYS A 22 12.56 11.34 21.30
C LYS A 22 11.34 10.49 21.63
N ILE A 23 10.57 10.12 20.60
CA ILE A 23 9.38 9.28 20.69
C ILE A 23 9.66 7.95 20.00
N ARG A 24 9.03 6.88 20.46
CA ARG A 24 9.01 5.61 19.75
C ARG A 24 7.74 5.56 18.89
N PRO A 25 7.83 5.63 17.55
CA PRO A 25 6.65 5.52 16.71
C PRO A 25 5.89 4.23 16.99
N HIS A 26 4.56 4.28 16.92
CA HIS A 26 3.70 3.15 17.20
C HIS A 26 2.74 2.91 16.03
N LEU A 27 2.87 1.72 15.43
CA LEU A 27 2.00 1.19 14.39
C LEU A 27 1.00 0.20 14.99
N ALA A 28 -0.30 0.41 14.79
CA ALA A 28 -1.29 -0.66 15.00
C ALA A 28 -1.65 -1.35 13.69
N ILE A 29 -1.89 -2.66 13.75
CA ILE A 29 -2.34 -3.46 12.61
C ILE A 29 -3.58 -4.21 13.05
N VAL A 30 -4.71 -3.93 12.40
CA VAL A 30 -6.00 -4.56 12.64
C VAL A 30 -6.23 -5.66 11.61
N GLN A 31 -6.56 -6.86 12.07
CA GLN A 31 -6.90 -8.02 11.23
C GLN A 31 -8.31 -8.50 11.58
N VAL A 32 -9.17 -8.68 10.58
CA VAL A 32 -10.54 -9.21 10.74
C VAL A 32 -10.75 -10.46 9.87
N ASN A 33 -9.70 -10.98 9.26
CA ASN A 33 -9.75 -12.15 8.39
C ASN A 33 -8.85 -13.27 8.94
N GLU A 34 -8.96 -14.45 8.35
CA GLU A 34 -8.13 -15.60 8.72
C GLU A 34 -7.25 -16.08 7.56
N ASP A 35 -7.19 -15.33 6.46
CA ASP A 35 -6.47 -15.78 5.27
C ASP A 35 -4.94 -15.80 5.50
N GLU A 36 -4.32 -16.88 5.01
CA GLU A 36 -2.90 -17.15 5.23
C GLU A 36 -1.99 -16.10 4.57
N GLY A 37 -2.48 -15.47 3.49
CA GLY A 37 -1.83 -14.35 2.83
C GLY A 37 -1.70 -13.15 3.74
N SER A 38 -2.82 -12.69 4.32
CA SER A 38 -2.86 -11.62 5.32
C SER A 38 -1.96 -11.93 6.51
N ASN A 39 -2.01 -13.15 7.05
CA ASN A 39 -1.12 -13.57 8.14
C ASN A 39 0.36 -13.40 7.78
N SER A 40 0.75 -13.77 6.56
CA SER A 40 2.13 -13.61 6.09
C SER A 40 2.55 -12.14 5.99
N TYR A 41 1.69 -11.29 5.42
CA TYR A 41 1.95 -9.85 5.33
C TYR A 41 2.05 -9.19 6.71
N ILE A 42 1.16 -9.54 7.64
CA ILE A 42 1.18 -9.00 9.01
C ILE A 42 2.47 -9.41 9.72
N ARG A 43 2.88 -10.69 9.63
CA ARG A 43 4.17 -11.15 10.19
C ARG A 43 5.34 -10.35 9.62
N GLY A 44 5.35 -10.09 8.31
CA GLY A 44 6.35 -9.25 7.67
C GLY A 44 6.38 -7.83 8.25
N LYS A 45 5.21 -7.18 8.36
CA LYS A 45 5.08 -5.83 8.93
C LYS A 45 5.53 -5.75 10.38
N LEU A 46 5.19 -6.76 11.20
CA LEU A 46 5.61 -6.82 12.60
C LEU A 46 7.13 -7.00 12.73
N LYS A 47 7.71 -7.90 11.95
CA LYS A 47 9.17 -8.12 11.90
C LYS A 47 9.89 -6.84 11.46
N ASP A 48 9.38 -6.17 10.43
CA ASP A 48 9.96 -4.92 9.96
C ASP A 48 9.88 -3.82 11.02
N ALA A 49 8.73 -3.69 11.70
CA ALA A 49 8.59 -2.72 12.79
C ALA A 49 9.60 -2.98 13.92
N GLU A 50 9.75 -4.24 14.34
CA GLU A 50 10.74 -4.65 15.34
C GLU A 50 12.16 -4.31 14.90
N GLU A 51 12.54 -4.70 13.67
CA GLU A 51 13.86 -4.43 13.10
C GLU A 51 14.18 -2.92 13.10
N LEU A 52 13.17 -2.08 12.83
CA LEU A 52 13.31 -0.63 12.74
C LEU A 52 13.23 0.09 14.08
N GLY A 53 12.97 -0.62 15.19
CA GLY A 53 12.78 -0.02 16.52
C GLY A 53 11.39 0.61 16.72
N VAL A 54 10.45 0.40 15.79
CA VAL A 54 9.06 0.87 15.86
C VAL A 54 8.26 -0.04 16.80
N ARG A 55 7.41 0.53 17.65
CA ARG A 55 6.45 -0.25 18.43
C ARG A 55 5.34 -0.72 17.50
N ALA A 56 5.00 -2.01 17.53
CA ALA A 56 3.87 -2.52 16.76
C ALA A 56 2.89 -3.28 17.65
N THR A 57 1.59 -3.02 17.45
CA THR A 57 0.51 -3.79 18.08
C THR A 57 -0.30 -4.48 16.99
N HIS A 58 -0.49 -5.79 17.14
CA HIS A 58 -1.40 -6.56 16.30
C HIS A 58 -2.73 -6.77 17.04
N ILE A 59 -3.83 -6.30 16.44
CA ILE A 59 -5.19 -6.45 16.95
C ILE A 59 -5.92 -7.41 16.02
N LYS A 60 -6.05 -8.66 16.44
CA LYS A 60 -6.82 -9.67 15.71
C LYS A 60 -8.25 -9.71 16.24
N LEU A 61 -9.20 -9.44 15.36
CA LEU A 61 -10.63 -9.56 15.58
C LEU A 61 -11.17 -10.85 14.96
N PRO A 62 -12.23 -11.44 15.53
CA PRO A 62 -12.94 -12.55 14.90
C PRO A 62 -13.50 -12.19 13.52
N VAL A 63 -13.67 -13.19 12.65
CA VAL A 63 -14.17 -12.96 11.28
C VAL A 63 -15.62 -12.49 11.28
N GLU A 64 -16.38 -12.89 12.28
CA GLU A 64 -17.78 -12.55 12.51
C GLU A 64 -18.00 -11.15 13.09
N THR A 65 -16.93 -10.42 13.44
CA THR A 65 -17.03 -9.04 13.95
C THR A 65 -17.81 -8.17 12.96
N SER A 66 -18.74 -7.40 13.49
CA SER A 66 -19.61 -6.54 12.70
C SER A 66 -18.88 -5.32 12.15
N GLU A 67 -19.41 -4.73 11.07
CA GLU A 67 -18.89 -3.46 10.54
C GLU A 67 -18.86 -2.35 11.62
N GLN A 68 -19.89 -2.31 12.48
CA GLN A 68 -19.99 -1.32 13.54
C GLN A 68 -18.86 -1.45 14.57
N GLU A 69 -18.58 -2.67 15.04
CA GLU A 69 -17.48 -2.93 15.98
C GLU A 69 -16.11 -2.58 15.37
N VAL A 70 -15.91 -2.85 14.08
CA VAL A 70 -14.68 -2.44 13.37
C VAL A 70 -14.56 -0.91 13.32
N LEU A 71 -15.66 -0.20 13.02
CA LEU A 71 -15.67 1.26 12.99
C LEU A 71 -15.42 1.89 14.37
N GLU A 72 -15.95 1.28 15.43
CA GLU A 72 -15.69 1.69 16.81
C GLU A 72 -14.21 1.52 17.19
N LEU A 73 -13.59 0.40 16.81
CA LEU A 73 -12.15 0.20 16.97
C LEU A 73 -11.34 1.22 16.16
N VAL A 74 -11.71 1.50 14.91
CA VAL A 74 -11.05 2.53 14.10
C VAL A 74 -11.14 3.89 14.79
N ASN A 75 -12.29 4.23 15.36
CA ASN A 75 -12.46 5.47 16.10
C ASN A 75 -11.60 5.53 17.37
N SER A 76 -11.50 4.44 18.13
CA SER A 76 -10.63 4.41 19.31
C SER A 76 -9.15 4.59 18.94
N LEU A 77 -8.67 3.94 17.87
CA LEU A 77 -7.31 4.11 17.36
C LEU A 77 -7.06 5.52 16.81
N ASN A 78 -8.06 6.15 16.21
CA ASN A 78 -7.97 7.55 15.78
C ASN A 78 -7.74 8.50 16.96
N LEU A 79 -8.40 8.26 18.09
CA LEU A 79 -8.35 9.12 19.27
C LEU A 79 -7.15 8.81 20.19
N ASP A 80 -6.56 7.63 20.08
CA ASP A 80 -5.42 7.22 20.92
C ASP A 80 -4.14 8.01 20.59
N PRO A 81 -3.62 8.87 21.49
CA PRO A 81 -2.42 9.65 21.21
C PRO A 81 -1.13 8.80 21.12
N ASP A 82 -1.12 7.58 21.66
CA ASP A 82 0.03 6.68 21.57
C ASP A 82 0.13 6.03 20.18
N ILE A 83 -0.98 5.91 19.45
CA ILE A 83 -1.01 5.38 18.08
C ILE A 83 -0.70 6.48 17.08
N HIS A 84 0.45 6.35 16.42
CA HIS A 84 0.93 7.32 15.43
C HIS A 84 0.42 7.02 14.02
N GLY A 85 0.05 5.77 13.77
CA GLY A 85 -0.52 5.32 12.51
C GLY A 85 -1.05 3.89 12.62
N PHE A 86 -2.01 3.52 11.78
CA PHE A 86 -2.53 2.16 11.80
C PHE A 86 -3.01 1.68 10.44
N ILE A 87 -3.04 0.35 10.31
CA ILE A 87 -3.44 -0.39 9.12
C ILE A 87 -4.67 -1.21 9.48
N VAL A 88 -5.69 -1.18 8.63
CA VAL A 88 -6.72 -2.22 8.60
C VAL A 88 -6.38 -3.17 7.45
N GLN A 89 -5.97 -4.40 7.79
CA GLN A 89 -5.49 -5.37 6.82
C GLN A 89 -6.64 -5.83 5.91
N MET A 90 -6.44 -5.64 4.60
CA MET A 90 -7.37 -6.03 3.55
C MET A 90 -6.97 -7.40 2.95
N PRO A 91 -7.91 -8.18 2.40
CA PRO A 91 -9.33 -7.87 2.26
C PRO A 91 -10.10 -8.05 3.58
N LEU A 92 -11.16 -7.27 3.78
CA LEU A 92 -12.09 -7.50 4.88
C LEU A 92 -13.14 -8.57 4.53
N PRO A 93 -13.75 -9.22 5.53
CA PRO A 93 -14.91 -10.07 5.33
C PRO A 93 -16.02 -9.39 4.51
N LYS A 94 -16.76 -10.17 3.72
CA LYS A 94 -17.74 -9.65 2.74
C LYS A 94 -18.87 -8.83 3.35
N HIS A 95 -19.18 -9.02 4.63
CA HIS A 95 -20.21 -8.26 5.35
C HIS A 95 -19.74 -6.90 5.85
N ILE A 96 -18.46 -6.56 5.66
CA ILE A 96 -17.88 -5.27 6.04
C ILE A 96 -17.54 -4.47 4.77
N ASN A 97 -18.00 -3.22 4.71
CA ASN A 97 -17.67 -2.31 3.64
C ASN A 97 -16.27 -1.71 3.84
N GLU A 98 -15.31 -2.20 3.05
CA GLU A 98 -13.93 -1.69 3.10
C GLU A 98 -13.81 -0.19 2.86
N ASP A 99 -14.62 0.39 1.98
CA ASP A 99 -14.52 1.81 1.64
C ASP A 99 -14.99 2.69 2.80
N LYS A 100 -16.01 2.26 3.56
CA LYS A 100 -16.39 2.94 4.81
C LYS A 100 -15.26 2.90 5.83
N VAL A 101 -14.64 1.73 6.01
CA VAL A 101 -13.53 1.57 6.96
C VAL A 101 -12.33 2.44 6.55
N LYS A 102 -11.96 2.45 5.27
CA LYS A 102 -10.86 3.29 4.74
C LYS A 102 -11.08 4.78 5.00
N VAL A 103 -12.31 5.27 4.81
CA VAL A 103 -12.66 6.69 5.02
C VAL A 103 -12.83 7.03 6.50
N ALA A 104 -13.08 6.05 7.37
CA ALA A 104 -13.14 6.26 8.81
C ALA A 104 -11.75 6.48 9.47
N ILE A 105 -10.66 6.07 8.82
CA ILE A 105 -9.29 6.27 9.34
C ILE A 105 -8.94 7.76 9.24
N ASN A 106 -8.46 8.36 10.34
CA ASN A 106 -8.00 9.75 10.32
C ASN A 106 -6.86 9.91 9.28
N PRO A 107 -6.94 10.86 8.33
CA PRO A 107 -5.94 11.04 7.28
C PRO A 107 -4.50 11.24 7.77
N SER A 108 -4.31 11.71 9.01
CA SER A 108 -2.99 11.86 9.63
C SER A 108 -2.39 10.54 10.16
N LYS A 109 -3.23 9.53 10.40
CA LYS A 109 -2.85 8.19 10.89
C LYS A 109 -2.98 7.09 9.83
N ASP A 110 -3.52 7.41 8.66
CA ASP A 110 -3.64 6.50 7.52
C ASP A 110 -2.29 6.25 6.84
N VAL A 111 -1.56 5.26 7.37
CA VAL A 111 -0.24 4.88 6.84
C VAL A 111 -0.31 4.08 5.55
N ASP A 112 -1.47 3.48 5.24
CA ASP A 112 -1.70 2.79 3.96
C ASP A 112 -2.07 3.77 2.84
N GLY A 113 -2.47 5.00 3.16
CA GLY A 113 -2.75 6.06 2.19
C GLY A 113 -3.98 5.79 1.33
N PHE A 114 -4.98 5.09 1.89
CA PHE A 114 -6.23 4.75 1.19
C PHE A 114 -7.33 5.79 1.39
N HIS A 115 -7.27 6.60 2.45
CA HIS A 115 -8.19 7.71 2.62
C HIS A 115 -7.91 8.75 1.52
N PRO A 116 -8.94 9.29 0.83
CA PRO A 116 -8.77 10.31 -0.22
C PRO A 116 -8.01 11.59 0.19
N LEU A 117 -7.91 11.86 1.49
CA LEU A 117 -7.27 13.04 2.07
C LEU A 117 -5.95 12.69 2.76
N SER A 118 -5.51 11.43 2.67
CA SER A 118 -4.26 11.01 3.29
C SER A 118 -3.10 11.81 2.71
N LYS A 119 -2.22 12.25 3.61
CA LYS A 119 -0.96 12.90 3.23
C LYS A 119 0.03 11.87 2.68
N LEU A 120 -0.15 10.60 3.04
CA LEU A 120 0.67 9.49 2.59
C LEU A 120 0.12 8.92 1.28
N LYS A 121 1.00 8.24 0.55
CA LYS A 121 0.65 7.57 -0.71
C LYS A 121 0.63 6.08 -0.46
N ALA A 122 -0.24 5.37 -1.18
CA ALA A 122 -0.29 3.92 -1.14
C ALA A 122 1.11 3.30 -1.23
N CYS A 123 1.43 2.45 -0.25
CA CYS A 123 2.77 1.95 -0.01
C CYS A 123 3.37 1.27 -1.25
N THR A 124 2.60 0.41 -1.93
CA THR A 124 3.09 -0.35 -3.09
C THR A 124 3.39 0.55 -4.29
N PRO A 125 2.46 1.39 -4.78
CA PRO A 125 2.77 2.36 -5.85
C PRO A 125 3.93 3.29 -5.51
N ARG A 126 3.99 3.75 -4.25
CA ARG A 126 5.06 4.63 -3.80
C ARG A 126 6.42 3.92 -3.81
N GLY A 127 6.47 2.68 -3.32
CA GLY A 127 7.69 1.87 -3.30
C GLY A 127 8.20 1.54 -4.70
N ILE A 128 7.30 1.22 -5.64
CA ILE A 128 7.65 1.05 -7.07
C ILE A 128 8.30 2.33 -7.59
N LEU A 129 7.66 3.49 -7.40
CA LEU A 129 8.19 4.75 -7.89
C LEU A 129 9.55 5.11 -7.26
N ASP A 130 9.68 4.98 -5.94
CA ASP A 130 10.93 5.28 -5.24
C ASP A 130 12.07 4.38 -5.73
N TYR A 131 11.79 3.10 -6.01
CA TYR A 131 12.79 2.18 -6.57
C TYR A 131 13.16 2.51 -8.03
N LEU A 132 12.18 2.87 -8.88
CA LEU A 132 12.44 3.31 -10.25
C LEU A 132 13.35 4.54 -10.27
N LYS A 133 13.07 5.52 -9.40
CA LYS A 133 13.90 6.72 -9.24
C LYS A 133 15.30 6.41 -8.74
N PHE A 134 15.40 5.56 -7.71
CA PHE A 134 16.70 5.10 -7.21
C PHE A 134 17.52 4.37 -8.28
N SER A 135 16.84 3.64 -9.17
CA SER A 135 17.45 2.94 -10.30
C SER A 135 17.74 3.85 -11.50
N ASN A 136 17.53 5.18 -11.37
CA ASN A 136 17.69 6.17 -12.42
C ASN A 136 16.92 5.85 -13.71
N ILE A 137 15.73 5.22 -13.58
CA ILE A 137 14.84 5.01 -14.72
C ILE A 137 14.09 6.32 -14.99
N GLU A 138 14.34 6.91 -16.16
CA GLU A 138 13.65 8.12 -16.61
C GLU A 138 12.19 7.83 -16.94
N LEU A 139 11.28 8.66 -16.41
CA LEU A 139 9.82 8.53 -16.61
C LEU A 139 9.24 9.64 -17.50
N LEU A 140 9.99 10.73 -17.70
CA LEU A 140 9.54 11.88 -18.49
C LEU A 140 9.23 11.46 -19.92
N GLY A 141 7.99 11.68 -20.36
CA GLY A 141 7.52 11.36 -21.71
C GLY A 141 7.38 9.86 -22.01
N LYS A 142 7.70 8.97 -21.07
CA LYS A 142 7.62 7.51 -21.28
C LYS A 142 6.18 7.03 -21.36
N ASN A 143 5.92 6.06 -22.22
CA ASN A 143 4.63 5.38 -22.32
C ASN A 143 4.53 4.30 -21.24
N ALA A 144 3.83 4.63 -20.15
CA ALA A 144 3.61 3.71 -19.04
C ALA A 144 2.23 3.06 -19.12
N VAL A 145 2.21 1.72 -19.08
CA VAL A 145 0.99 0.93 -19.08
C VAL A 145 0.77 0.32 -17.69
N VAL A 146 -0.33 0.70 -17.05
CA VAL A 146 -0.74 0.14 -15.76
C VAL A 146 -1.87 -0.85 -16.01
N ILE A 147 -1.62 -2.13 -15.75
CA ILE A 147 -2.58 -3.20 -15.94
C ILE A 147 -3.24 -3.48 -14.59
N GLY A 148 -4.50 -3.09 -14.46
CA GLY A 148 -5.26 -3.15 -13.22
C GLY A 148 -5.61 -1.75 -12.71
N ARG A 149 -6.81 -1.62 -12.14
CA ARG A 149 -7.37 -0.33 -11.68
C ARG A 149 -7.93 -0.37 -10.26
N SER A 150 -7.32 -1.19 -9.41
CA SER A 150 -7.68 -1.23 -7.98
C SER A 150 -7.42 0.13 -7.32
N ASN A 151 -8.16 0.42 -6.25
CA ASN A 151 -7.95 1.64 -5.46
C ASN A 151 -6.64 1.59 -4.64
N ILE A 152 -6.04 0.39 -4.48
CA ILE A 152 -4.86 0.16 -3.64
C ILE A 152 -3.55 0.26 -4.45
N VAL A 153 -3.55 -0.22 -5.71
CA VAL A 153 -2.33 -0.23 -6.54
C VAL A 153 -2.52 0.47 -7.87
N GLY A 154 -3.47 0.01 -8.70
CA GLY A 154 -3.59 0.43 -10.09
C GLY A 154 -3.81 1.93 -10.27
N LYS A 155 -4.90 2.47 -9.71
CA LYS A 155 -5.21 3.91 -9.85
C LYS A 155 -4.15 4.81 -9.19
N PRO A 156 -3.68 4.54 -7.96
CA PRO A 156 -2.64 5.38 -7.37
C PRO A 156 -1.31 5.32 -8.15
N MET A 157 -0.94 4.16 -8.70
CA MET A 157 0.26 4.05 -9.55
C MET A 157 0.14 4.89 -10.81
N ALA A 158 -1.01 4.83 -11.49
CA ALA A 158 -1.26 5.66 -12.66
C ALA A 158 -1.12 7.16 -12.33
N ALA A 159 -1.74 7.62 -11.22
CA ALA A 159 -1.64 9.00 -10.77
C ALA A 159 -0.19 9.42 -10.44
N LEU A 160 0.59 8.53 -9.81
CA LEU A 160 2.00 8.79 -9.51
C LEU A 160 2.83 8.90 -10.80
N LEU A 161 2.65 8.00 -11.76
CA LEU A 161 3.36 8.05 -13.04
C LEU A 161 3.02 9.30 -13.85
N THR A 162 1.74 9.70 -13.88
CA THR A 162 1.31 10.96 -14.50
C THR A 162 1.98 12.17 -13.85
N LYS A 163 2.14 12.16 -12.51
CA LYS A 163 2.84 13.23 -11.79
C LYS A 163 4.32 13.33 -12.18
N GLU A 164 4.94 12.21 -12.56
CA GLU A 164 6.31 12.15 -13.06
C GLU A 164 6.41 12.37 -14.58
N SER A 165 5.34 12.93 -15.17
CA SER A 165 5.26 13.29 -16.59
C SER A 165 5.37 12.12 -17.56
N ALA A 166 4.99 10.91 -17.14
CA ALA A 166 4.79 9.77 -18.04
C ALA A 166 3.42 9.86 -18.75
N ASN A 167 3.34 9.37 -19.98
CA ASN A 167 2.08 9.13 -20.68
C ASN A 167 1.48 7.82 -20.17
N VAL A 168 0.34 7.88 -19.47
CA VAL A 168 -0.19 6.71 -18.74
C VAL A 168 -1.44 6.15 -19.39
N THR A 169 -1.43 4.84 -19.68
CA THR A 169 -2.61 4.08 -20.10
C THR A 169 -2.97 3.04 -19.05
N ILE A 170 -4.25 3.00 -18.65
CA ILE A 170 -4.76 2.00 -17.69
C ILE A 170 -5.52 0.92 -18.43
N LEU A 171 -5.03 -0.32 -18.37
CA LEU A 171 -5.73 -1.51 -18.87
C LEU A 171 -6.48 -2.20 -17.73
N HIS A 172 -7.57 -2.87 -18.05
CA HIS A 172 -8.45 -3.51 -17.07
C HIS A 172 -9.18 -4.71 -17.67
N SER A 173 -9.97 -5.42 -16.85
CA SER A 173 -10.67 -6.65 -17.27
C SER A 173 -11.64 -6.48 -18.45
N LYS A 174 -12.07 -5.25 -18.77
CA LYS A 174 -12.93 -4.94 -19.92
C LYS A 174 -12.17 -4.36 -21.13
N THR A 175 -10.84 -4.30 -21.09
CA THR A 175 -10.02 -3.85 -22.21
C THR A 175 -10.07 -4.91 -23.31
N LYS A 176 -10.26 -4.51 -24.57
CA LYS A 176 -10.31 -5.46 -25.68
C LYS A 176 -8.94 -6.12 -25.89
N PRO A 177 -8.88 -7.39 -26.33
CA PRO A 177 -7.61 -8.06 -26.56
C PRO A 177 -6.67 -7.34 -27.55
N GLU A 178 -7.23 -6.71 -28.59
CA GLU A 178 -6.45 -5.91 -29.55
C GLU A 178 -5.84 -4.66 -28.91
N ASP A 179 -6.61 -3.91 -28.14
CA ASP A 179 -6.12 -2.74 -27.40
C ASP A 179 -5.04 -3.16 -26.39
N PHE A 180 -5.27 -4.27 -25.69
CA PHE A 180 -4.32 -4.80 -24.72
C PHE A 180 -2.96 -5.08 -25.36
N ARG A 181 -2.94 -5.82 -26.48
CA ARG A 181 -1.72 -6.12 -27.22
C ARG A 181 -1.03 -4.85 -27.69
N PHE A 182 -1.79 -3.94 -28.32
CA PHE A 182 -1.27 -2.69 -28.84
C PHE A 182 -0.57 -1.87 -27.74
N TYR A 183 -1.23 -1.61 -26.62
CA TYR A 183 -0.64 -0.79 -25.56
C TYR A 183 0.55 -1.47 -24.89
N VAL A 184 0.49 -2.78 -24.64
CA VAL A 184 1.60 -3.53 -24.03
C VAL A 184 2.84 -3.55 -24.92
N GLU A 185 2.67 -3.74 -26.23
CA GLU A 185 3.77 -3.76 -27.21
C GLU A 185 4.50 -2.41 -27.33
N HIS A 186 3.78 -1.30 -27.12
CA HIS A 186 4.31 0.06 -27.24
C HIS A 186 4.69 0.70 -25.88
N ALA A 187 4.73 -0.09 -24.81
CA ALA A 187 5.03 0.39 -23.48
C ALA A 187 6.54 0.50 -23.23
N ASP A 188 6.99 1.66 -22.75
CA ASP A 188 8.33 1.81 -22.15
C ASP A 188 8.39 1.24 -20.73
N LEU A 189 7.25 1.25 -20.02
CA LEU A 189 7.10 0.76 -18.66
C LEU A 189 5.77 0.02 -18.51
N ILE A 190 5.80 -1.21 -17.99
CA ILE A 190 4.60 -1.97 -17.66
C ILE A 190 4.53 -2.20 -16.16
N VAL A 191 3.40 -1.84 -15.55
CA VAL A 191 3.08 -2.19 -14.16
C VAL A 191 1.89 -3.15 -14.14
N ALA A 192 2.15 -4.43 -13.83
CA ALA A 192 1.13 -5.46 -13.72
C ALA A 192 0.57 -5.58 -12.28
N ALA A 193 -0.69 -5.19 -12.08
CA ALA A 193 -1.36 -5.08 -10.77
C ALA A 193 -2.74 -5.78 -10.75
N VAL A 194 -2.80 -7.02 -11.29
CA VAL A 194 -4.06 -7.78 -11.50
C VAL A 194 -4.20 -9.06 -10.68
N GLY A 195 -3.16 -9.49 -9.94
CA GLY A 195 -3.19 -10.73 -9.17
C GLY A 195 -3.37 -12.01 -10.00
N LYS A 196 -3.07 -11.97 -11.30
CA LYS A 196 -3.14 -13.13 -12.21
C LYS A 196 -1.74 -13.52 -12.67
N LYS A 197 -1.35 -14.75 -12.37
CA LYS A 197 -0.07 -15.32 -12.79
C LYS A 197 -0.05 -15.42 -14.32
N TRP A 198 1.09 -15.05 -14.94
CA TRP A 198 1.33 -15.18 -16.39
C TRP A 198 0.37 -14.39 -17.30
N LEU A 199 -0.22 -13.29 -16.80
CA LEU A 199 -1.06 -12.43 -17.65
C LEU A 199 -0.25 -11.68 -18.71
N VAL A 200 0.92 -11.20 -18.30
CA VAL A 200 1.85 -10.37 -19.07
C VAL A 200 3.12 -11.16 -19.27
#